data_AF-A0A376G230-F1
#
_entry.id   AF-A0A376G230-F1
#
_cell.length_a   1.000
_cell.length_b   1.000
_cell.length_c   1.000
_cell.angle_alpha   90.00
_cell.angle_beta   90.00
_cell.angle_gamma   90.00
#
_symmetry.space_group_name_H-M   'P 1'
#
loop_
_entity.id
_entity.type
_entity.pdbx_description
1 polymer ?
#
loop_
_entity_poly.entity_id
_entity_poly.type
_entity_poly.pdbx_seq_one_letter_code
_entity_poly.pdbx_strand_id
1 'polypeptide(L)'
;MAKLFEKETYFYKRTWNPLNLKEEGLLIFKMDNVEFKVHDYDWYIIVALEKAEKVTSDREQLTSKLLLEYRWAIREGYQHELDKNLKNRFDYPRNKNTIEGIKSYIKK
;
A
#
# COMPACT_ATOMS: atom_id res chain seq x y z
N MET A 1 2.02 26.64 -11.98
CA MET A 1 2.53 25.26 -11.92
C MET A 1 1.56 24.44 -11.10
N ALA A 2 0.99 23.36 -11.64
CA ALA A 2 0.17 22.44 -10.85
C ALA A 2 1.07 21.81 -9.77
N LYS A 3 0.62 21.85 -8.51
CA LYS A 3 1.41 21.33 -7.39
C LYS A 3 1.32 19.81 -7.40
N LEU A 4 2.37 19.16 -7.88
CA LEU A 4 2.52 17.70 -7.77
C LEU A 4 2.54 17.33 -6.29
N PHE A 5 1.71 16.37 -5.89
CA PHE A 5 1.86 15.74 -4.58
C PHE A 5 2.98 14.72 -4.68
N GLU A 6 3.96 14.84 -3.79
CA GLU A 6 5.09 13.93 -3.71
C GLU A 6 5.25 13.48 -2.26
N LYS A 7 5.37 12.17 -2.07
CA LYS A 7 5.67 11.56 -0.79
C LYS A 7 6.81 10.58 -0.95
N GLU A 8 7.83 10.76 -0.14
CA GLU A 8 9.01 9.90 -0.15
C GLU A 8 9.21 9.29 1.23
N THR A 9 9.46 7.98 1.26
CA THR A 9 9.72 7.22 2.47
C THR A 9 10.98 6.36 2.30
N TYR A 10 11.26 5.51 3.29
CA TYR A 10 12.38 4.57 3.23
C TYR A 10 12.27 3.57 2.07
N PHE A 11 11.06 3.06 1.79
CA PHE A 11 10.85 1.93 0.88
C PHE A 11 10.05 2.28 -0.37
N TYR A 12 9.50 3.49 -0.47
CA TYR A 12 8.86 3.94 -1.70
C TYR A 12 8.95 5.46 -1.92
N LYS A 13 8.69 5.86 -3.17
CA LYS A 13 8.41 7.23 -3.57
C LYS A 13 7.11 7.25 -4.37
N ARG A 14 6.18 8.14 -4.03
CA ARG A 14 4.90 8.29 -4.73
C ARG A 14 4.74 9.71 -5.22
N THR A 15 4.37 9.85 -6.49
CA THR A 15 4.00 11.13 -7.10
C THR A 15 2.59 11.05 -7.68
N TRP A 16 1.82 12.13 -7.53
CA TRP A 16 0.46 12.22 -8.04
C TRP A 16 0.10 13.67 -8.38
N ASN A 17 -0.65 13.86 -9.46
CA ASN A 17 -1.18 15.16 -9.85
C ASN A 17 -2.67 15.27 -9.49
N PRO A 18 -3.04 15.95 -8.37
CA PRO A 18 -4.42 16.06 -7.92
C PRO A 18 -5.34 16.83 -8.88
N LEU A 19 -4.76 17.58 -9.82
CA LEU A 19 -5.50 18.40 -10.78
C LEU A 19 -5.71 17.70 -12.13
N ASN A 20 -5.09 16.53 -12.33
CA ASN A 20 -5.22 15.75 -13.56
C ASN A 20 -5.78 14.36 -13.24
N LEU A 21 -7.09 14.29 -13.05
CA LEU A 21 -7.84 13.06 -12.75
C LEU A 21 -7.75 11.98 -13.86
N LYS A 22 -7.17 12.32 -15.02
CA LYS A 22 -6.95 11.39 -16.13
C LYS A 22 -5.57 10.72 -16.09
N GLU A 23 -4.64 11.21 -15.28
CA GLU A 23 -3.29 10.67 -15.18
C GLU A 23 -3.14 9.75 -13.97
N GLU A 24 -2.48 8.62 -14.19
CA GLU A 24 -2.09 7.68 -13.15
C GLU A 24 -0.97 8.30 -12.31
N GLY A 25 -1.04 8.14 -10.98
CA GLY A 25 0.09 8.42 -10.11
C GLY A 25 1.22 7.41 -10.35
N LEU A 26 2.45 7.79 -10.01
CA LEU A 26 3.61 6.91 -10.08
C LEU A 26 4.05 6.50 -8.68
N LEU A 27 4.24 5.21 -8.46
CA LEU A 27 4.81 4.62 -7.26
C LEU A 27 6.10 3.90 -7.63
N ILE A 28 7.20 4.27 -6.99
CA ILE A 28 8.50 3.65 -7.15
C ILE A 28 8.82 2.91 -5.85
N PHE A 29 8.93 1.59 -5.91
CA PHE A 29 9.41 0.77 -4.81
C PHE A 29 10.94 0.78 -4.79
N LYS A 30 11.53 1.20 -3.67
CA LYS A 30 12.98 1.48 -3.57
C LYS A 30 13.82 0.22 -3.32
N MET A 31 13.24 -0.81 -2.72
CA MET A 31 14.00 -2.02 -2.35
C MET A 31 14.42 -2.84 -3.58
N ASP A 32 13.64 -2.75 -4.65
CA ASP A 32 13.82 -3.51 -5.89
C ASP A 32 13.73 -2.65 -7.16
N ASN A 33 13.63 -1.32 -7.01
CA ASN A 33 13.56 -0.34 -8.10
C ASN A 33 12.42 -0.63 -9.11
N VAL A 34 11.25 -1.03 -8.60
CA VAL A 34 10.09 -1.34 -9.42
C VAL A 34 9.16 -0.14 -9.50
N GLU A 35 8.80 0.24 -10.72
CA GLU A 35 7.78 1.25 -10.98
C GLU A 35 6.39 0.60 -11.07
N PHE A 36 5.41 1.25 -10.47
CA PHE A 36 4.03 0.83 -10.46
C PHE A 36 3.13 2.05 -10.68
N LYS A 37 2.24 1.96 -11.66
CA LYS A 37 1.27 3.01 -11.92
C LYS A 37 0.08 2.84 -10.96
N VAL A 38 -0.14 3.83 -10.12
CA VAL A 38 -1.21 3.86 -9.13
C VAL A 38 -2.36 4.66 -9.69
N HIS A 39 -3.47 4.00 -9.93
CA HIS A 39 -4.71 4.73 -10.18
C HIS A 39 -5.20 5.39 -8.89
N ASP A 40 -5.80 6.57 -8.98
CA ASP A 40 -6.30 7.32 -7.82
C ASP A 40 -7.31 6.55 -6.97
N TYR A 41 -8.04 5.60 -7.57
CA TYR A 41 -9.00 4.75 -6.88
C TYR A 41 -8.40 3.49 -6.26
N ASP A 42 -7.08 3.26 -6.36
CA ASP A 42 -6.42 2.12 -5.73
C ASP A 42 -6.20 2.38 -4.23
N TRP A 43 -7.31 2.45 -3.50
CA TRP A 43 -7.33 2.64 -2.06
C TRP A 43 -6.52 1.57 -1.32
N TYR A 44 -6.53 0.33 -1.81
CA TYR A 44 -5.89 -0.81 -1.16
C TYR A 44 -4.36 -0.67 -1.12
N ILE A 45 -3.73 -0.14 -2.18
CA ILE A 45 -2.28 0.10 -2.15
C ILE A 45 -1.93 1.22 -1.15
N ILE A 46 -2.79 2.24 -1.01
CA ILE A 46 -2.56 3.31 -0.03
C ILE A 46 -2.62 2.78 1.40
N VAL A 47 -3.63 1.96 1.71
CA VAL A 47 -3.73 1.30 3.02
C VAL A 47 -2.52 0.42 3.29
N ALA A 48 -2.07 -0.36 2.29
CA ALA A 48 -0.88 -1.20 2.41
C ALA A 48 0.37 -0.37 2.73
N LEU A 49 0.60 0.74 2.02
CA LEU A 49 1.73 1.64 2.23
C LEU A 49 1.68 2.31 3.61
N GLU A 50 0.52 2.83 4.04
CA GLU A 50 0.36 3.48 5.34
C GLU A 50 0.57 2.51 6.51
N LYS A 51 0.19 1.24 6.34
CA LYS A 51 0.47 0.18 7.33
C LYS A 51 1.96 -0.17 7.34
N ALA A 52 2.58 -0.29 6.17
CA ALA A 52 4.01 -0.56 6.05
C ALA A 52 4.89 0.57 6.61
N GLU A 53 4.44 1.83 6.53
CA GLU A 53 5.14 2.97 7.15
C GLU A 53 5.25 2.86 8.67
N LYS A 54 4.32 2.15 9.32
CA LYS A 54 4.33 1.92 10.77
C LYS A 54 5.26 0.77 11.18
N VAL A 55 5.87 0.07 10.23
CA VAL A 55 6.85 -0.99 10.50
C VAL A 55 8.20 -0.36 10.86
N THR A 56 8.70 -0.66 12.04
CA THR A 56 9.96 -0.10 12.57
C THR A 56 11.17 -1.02 12.43
N SER A 57 10.96 -2.29 12.10
CA SER A 57 12.00 -3.34 12.06
C SER A 57 11.92 -4.13 10.75
N ASP A 58 13.06 -4.63 10.29
CA ASP A 58 13.19 -5.45 9.06
C ASP A 58 12.62 -4.78 7.80
N ARG A 59 12.76 -3.45 7.72
CA ARG A 59 12.13 -2.60 6.69
C ARG A 59 12.67 -2.88 5.29
N GLU A 60 13.85 -3.47 5.17
CA GLU A 60 14.44 -3.96 3.93
C GLU A 60 13.57 -5.04 3.25
N GLN A 61 12.69 -5.72 4.01
CA GLN A 61 11.75 -6.70 3.46
C GLN A 61 10.50 -6.07 2.83
N LEU A 62 10.31 -4.74 2.91
CA LEU A 62 9.20 -4.01 2.28
C LEU A 62 9.41 -3.83 0.77
N THR A 63 9.53 -4.96 0.06
CA THR A 63 9.70 -5.03 -1.41
C THR A 63 8.39 -4.76 -2.15
N SER A 64 8.48 -4.47 -3.45
CA SER A 64 7.28 -4.33 -4.29
C SER A 64 6.39 -5.55 -4.19
N LYS A 65 6.98 -6.76 -4.23
CA LYS A 65 6.25 -8.03 -4.12
C LYS A 65 5.43 -8.10 -2.83
N LEU A 66 6.04 -7.87 -1.67
CA LEU A 66 5.35 -7.97 -0.38
C LEU A 66 4.19 -6.95 -0.30
N LEU A 67 4.43 -5.72 -0.75
CA LEU A 67 3.43 -4.64 -0.67
C LEU A 67 2.28 -4.86 -1.65
N LEU A 68 2.55 -5.38 -2.85
CA LEU A 68 1.52 -5.73 -3.83
C LEU A 68 0.70 -6.95 -3.38
N GLU A 69 1.34 -7.99 -2.83
CA GLU A 69 0.63 -9.13 -2.22
C GLU A 69 -0.25 -8.66 -1.05
N TYR A 70 0.26 -7.75 -0.22
CA TYR A 70 -0.52 -7.20 0.89
C TYR A 70 -1.73 -6.39 0.41
N ARG A 71 -1.56 -5.55 -0.63
CA ARG A 71 -2.65 -4.85 -1.31
C ARG A 71 -3.73 -5.84 -1.76
N TRP A 72 -3.36 -6.95 -2.40
CA TRP A 72 -4.30 -7.98 -2.83
C TRP A 72 -5.03 -8.61 -1.65
N ALA A 73 -4.31 -9.02 -0.60
CA ALA A 73 -4.94 -9.59 0.60
C ALA A 73 -5.92 -8.62 1.28
N ILE A 74 -5.62 -7.31 1.30
CA ILE A 74 -6.54 -6.30 1.82
C ILE A 74 -7.80 -6.25 0.95
N ARG A 75 -7.64 -6.20 -0.37
CA ARG A 75 -8.76 -6.21 -1.31
C ARG A 75 -9.65 -7.45 -1.11
N GLU A 76 -9.06 -8.65 -1.06
CA GLU A 76 -9.80 -9.89 -0.84
C GLU A 76 -10.50 -9.91 0.53
N GLY A 77 -9.84 -9.41 1.57
CA GLY A 77 -10.41 -9.24 2.90
C GLY A 77 -11.69 -8.40 2.91
N TYR A 78 -11.74 -7.36 2.06
CA TYR A 78 -12.92 -6.53 1.85
C TYR A 78 -13.99 -7.17 0.97
N GLN A 79 -13.60 -7.76 -0.17
CA GLN A 79 -14.57 -8.30 -1.13
C GLN A 79 -15.24 -9.58 -0.64
N HIS A 80 -14.53 -10.37 0.17
CA HIS A 80 -14.96 -11.70 0.60
C HIS A 80 -15.18 -11.80 2.13
N GLU A 81 -15.19 -10.68 2.84
CA GLU A 81 -15.37 -10.61 4.30
C GLU A 81 -14.41 -11.51 5.11
N LEU A 82 -13.23 -11.82 4.55
CA LEU A 82 -12.22 -12.70 5.19
C LEU A 82 -11.62 -12.06 6.45
N ASP A 83 -11.77 -10.75 6.60
CA ASP A 83 -11.57 -10.05 7.86
C ASP A 83 -12.87 -9.39 8.31
N LYS A 84 -13.48 -9.93 9.37
CA LYS A 84 -14.71 -9.40 10.01
C LYS A 84 -14.54 -7.96 10.52
N ASN A 85 -13.31 -7.46 10.61
CA ASN A 85 -13.00 -6.09 10.99
C ASN A 85 -12.95 -5.12 9.79
N LEU A 86 -13.01 -5.61 8.55
CA LEU A 86 -13.01 -4.83 7.31
C LEU A 86 -14.43 -4.79 6.73
N LYS A 87 -15.30 -3.95 7.29
CA LYS A 87 -16.72 -3.86 6.91
C LYS A 87 -17.00 -2.75 5.90
N ASN A 88 -16.16 -1.73 5.85
CA ASN A 88 -16.32 -0.61 4.94
C ASN A 88 -14.97 -0.05 4.52
N ARG A 89 -14.91 0.66 3.40
CA ARG A 89 -13.68 1.21 2.82
C ARG A 89 -12.80 2.04 3.77
N PHE A 90 -13.30 2.50 4.92
CA PHE A 90 -12.52 3.26 5.90
C PHE A 90 -11.84 2.39 6.97
N ASP A 91 -12.10 1.09 6.98
CA ASP A 91 -11.47 0.17 7.92
C ASP A 91 -10.01 -0.13 7.51
N TYR A 92 -9.17 -0.48 8.48
CA TYR A 92 -7.77 -0.86 8.23
C TYR A 92 -7.55 -2.28 8.71
N PRO A 93 -6.68 -3.07 8.03
CA PRO A 93 -6.35 -4.41 8.45
C PRO A 93 -5.77 -4.37 9.87
N ARG A 94 -6.33 -5.20 10.77
CA ARG A 94 -5.95 -5.27 12.19
C ARG A 94 -4.77 -6.20 12.48
N ASN A 95 -3.85 -6.36 11.53
CA ASN A 95 -2.59 -7.07 11.74
C ASN A 95 -1.57 -6.21 12.48
N LYS A 96 -0.60 -6.86 13.13
CA LYS A 96 0.55 -6.20 13.75
C LYS A 96 1.34 -5.42 12.70
N ASN A 97 1.86 -4.25 13.05
CA ASN A 97 2.71 -3.42 12.18
C ASN A 97 4.16 -3.97 12.17
N THR A 98 4.31 -5.24 11.81
CA THR A 98 5.59 -5.92 11.63
C THR A 98 5.59 -6.66 10.30
N ILE A 99 6.77 -6.98 9.77
CA ILE A 99 6.88 -7.79 8.54
C ILE A 99 6.12 -9.11 8.68
N GLU A 100 6.32 -9.81 9.80
CA GLU A 100 5.61 -11.06 10.08
C GLU A 100 4.10 -10.86 10.22
N GLY A 101 3.65 -9.73 10.75
CA GLY A 101 2.24 -9.36 10.81
C GLY A 101 1.62 -9.15 9.42
N ILE A 102 2.36 -8.53 8.50
CA ILE A 102 1.96 -8.37 7.09
C ILE A 102 1.91 -9.73 6.38
N LYS A 103 2.98 -10.52 6.45
CA LYS A 103 3.04 -11.86 5.85
C LYS A 103 1.94 -12.78 6.36
N SER A 104 1.67 -12.75 7.67
CA SER A 104 0.61 -13.55 8.29
C SER A 104 -0.77 -13.15 7.79
N TYR A 105 -1.00 -11.86 7.55
CA TYR A 105 -2.25 -11.37 6.98
C TYR A 105 -2.44 -11.81 5.53
N ILE A 106 -1.36 -11.83 4.72
CA ILE A 106 -1.40 -12.28 3.32
C ILE A 106 -1.79 -13.76 3.19
N LYS A 107 -1.35 -14.60 4.13
CA LYS A 107 -1.58 -16.06 4.09
C LYS A 107 -2.96 -16.49 4.58
N LYS A 108 -3.75 -15.57 5.11
CA LYS A 108 -5.03 -15.84 5.74
C LYS A 108 -6.12 -16.00 4.68
#